data_AF-A0A246SQM9-F1
#
_entry.id   AF-A0A246SQM9-F1
#
_cell.length_a   1.000
_cell.length_b   1.000
_cell.length_c   1.000
_cell.angle_alpha   90.00
_cell.angle_beta   90.00
_cell.angle_gamma   90.00
#
_symmetry.space_group_name_H-M   'P 1'
#
loop_
_entity.id
_entity.type
_entity.pdbx_description
1 polymer ?
#
loop_
_entity_poly.entity_id
_entity_poly.type
_entity_poly.pdbx_seq_one_letter_code
_entity_poly.pdbx_strand_id
1 'polypeptide(L)'
;MTTLAPGVISFALGAAWQSWRASSSEAAAQINDLLKDVRELETLATEYWTQGGSAKPEMKALEVKIRGMTFVIAGFEEQAETLFPKYKKQYEQCVDALFRAATGGKFETKGRKADFARAISVKEAAADLISVARKARQQSAAFSAVGWFIRLKAIWLLKFLSFPLRWLSARRMRPLFDSQGD
;
A
#
# COMPACT_ATOMS: atom_id res chain seq x y z
N MET A 1 -12.12 21.71 34.61
CA MET A 1 -12.44 20.67 33.62
C MET A 1 -13.03 21.35 32.39
N THR A 2 -12.24 21.53 31.34
CA THR A 2 -12.67 22.14 30.08
C THR A 2 -13.25 21.06 29.17
N THR A 3 -14.58 21.03 29.04
CA THR A 3 -15.25 20.16 28.06
C THR A 3 -14.96 20.70 26.67
N LEU A 4 -14.21 19.96 25.86
CA LEU A 4 -14.00 20.28 24.44
C LEU A 4 -15.37 20.38 23.74
N ALA A 5 -15.57 21.48 23.00
CA ALA A 5 -16.82 21.70 22.28
C ALA A 5 -17.04 20.56 21.26
N PRO A 6 -18.24 19.97 21.19
CA PRO A 6 -18.53 18.82 20.32
C PRO A 6 -18.21 19.06 18.83
N GLY A 7 -18.21 20.31 18.36
CA GLY A 7 -17.80 20.68 17.00
C GLY A 7 -16.31 20.44 16.71
N VAL A 8 -15.42 20.63 17.69
CA VAL A 8 -13.98 20.41 17.54
C VAL A 8 -13.67 18.93 17.31
N ILE A 9 -14.39 18.05 18.01
CA ILE A 9 -14.24 16.60 17.90
C ILE A 9 -14.68 16.13 16.50
N SER A 10 -15.83 16.61 16.01
CA SER A 10 -16.33 16.25 14.67
C SER A 10 -15.41 16.74 13.56
N PHE A 11 -14.90 17.97 13.66
CA PHE A 11 -13.94 18.51 12.70
C PHE A 11 -12.63 17.71 12.68
N ALA A 12 -12.05 17.43 13.86
CA ALA A 12 -10.81 16.66 13.97
C ALA A 12 -10.95 15.24 13.39
N LEU A 13 -12.08 14.56 13.65
CA LEU A 13 -12.37 13.25 13.07
C LEU A 13 -12.53 13.32 11.54
N GLY A 14 -13.21 14.35 11.03
CA GLY A 14 -13.36 14.58 9.60
C GLY A 14 -12.03 14.82 8.89
N ALA A 15 -11.18 15.68 9.46
CA ALA A 15 -9.86 15.97 8.92
C ALA A 15 -8.95 14.73 8.93
N ALA A 16 -8.94 13.97 10.03
CA ALA A 16 -8.19 12.72 10.13
C ALA A 16 -8.65 11.68 9.10
N TRP A 17 -9.97 11.58 8.87
CA TRP A 17 -10.53 10.70 7.85
C TRP A 17 -10.10 11.08 6.43
N GLN A 18 -10.18 12.36 6.08
CA GLN A 18 -9.79 12.84 4.76
C GLN A 18 -8.30 12.65 4.50
N SER A 19 -7.45 13.01 5.47
CA SER A 19 -5.99 12.81 5.37
C SER A 19 -5.62 11.34 5.16
N TRP A 20 -6.24 10.44 5.93
CA TRP A 20 -5.97 9.02 5.81
C TRP A 20 -6.50 8.41 4.49
N ARG A 21 -7.66 8.87 3.99
CA ARG A 21 -8.17 8.45 2.66
C ARG A 21 -7.24 8.90 1.54
N ALA A 22 -6.74 10.14 1.63
CA ALA A 22 -5.78 10.67 0.66
C ALA A 22 -4.49 9.84 0.64
N SER A 23 -3.91 9.55 1.81
CA SER A 23 -2.71 8.71 1.93
C SER A 23 -2.92 7.29 1.40
N SER A 24 -4.09 6.67 1.66
CA SER A 24 -4.41 5.34 1.10
C SER A 24 -4.53 5.36 -0.43
N SER A 25 -5.07 6.45 -0.98
CA SER A 25 -5.16 6.65 -2.43
C SER A 25 -3.79 6.86 -3.08
N GLU A 26 -2.91 7.58 -2.40
CA GLU A 26 -1.54 7.82 -2.86
C GLU A 26 -0.72 6.53 -2.91
N ALA A 27 -0.75 5.71 -1.84
CA ALA A 27 -0.09 4.41 -1.83
C ALA A 27 -0.61 3.48 -2.95
N ALA A 28 -1.93 3.48 -3.18
CA ALA A 28 -2.51 2.69 -4.27
C ALA A 28 -2.08 3.20 -5.66
N ALA A 29 -1.91 4.51 -5.82
CA ALA A 29 -1.40 5.10 -7.06
C ALA A 29 0.06 4.70 -7.31
N GLN A 30 0.92 4.84 -6.30
CA GLN A 30 2.34 4.46 -6.37
C GLN A 30 2.51 2.97 -6.72
N ILE A 31 1.72 2.08 -6.12
CA ILE A 31 1.73 0.65 -6.49
C ILE A 31 1.31 0.43 -7.95
N ASN A 32 0.36 1.21 -8.47
CA ASN A 32 -0.03 1.08 -9.87
C ASN A 32 1.05 1.58 -10.83
N ASP A 33 1.81 2.59 -10.46
CA ASP A 33 2.91 3.09 -11.27
C ASP A 33 4.05 2.08 -11.28
N LEU A 34 4.44 1.52 -10.12
CA LEU A 34 5.36 0.38 -10.05
C LEU A 34 4.90 -0.80 -10.94
N LEU A 35 3.61 -1.15 -10.93
CA LEU A 35 3.08 -2.23 -11.77
C LEU A 35 3.22 -1.94 -13.28
N LYS A 36 3.16 -0.68 -13.70
CA LYS A 36 3.41 -0.29 -15.10
C LYS A 36 4.89 -0.42 -15.41
N ASP A 37 5.75 0.09 -14.53
CA ASP A 37 7.21 0.07 -14.71
C ASP A 37 7.75 -1.37 -14.78
N VAL A 38 7.22 -2.27 -13.94
CA VAL A 38 7.57 -3.70 -13.96
C VAL A 38 7.18 -4.35 -15.29
N ARG A 39 6.02 -4.02 -15.87
CA ARG A 39 5.58 -4.55 -17.16
C ARG A 39 6.39 -3.99 -18.32
N GLU A 40 6.78 -2.73 -18.24
CA GLU A 40 7.67 -2.12 -19.24
C GLU A 40 9.05 -2.79 -19.20
N LEU A 41 9.64 -2.97 -18.00
CA LEU A 41 10.89 -3.71 -17.83
C LEU A 41 10.77 -5.15 -18.36
N GLU A 42 9.69 -5.86 -18.02
CA GLU A 42 9.42 -7.21 -18.52
C GLU A 42 9.44 -7.26 -20.05
N THR A 43 8.74 -6.32 -20.70
CA THR A 43 8.64 -6.23 -22.15
C THR A 43 10.01 -6.00 -22.79
N LEU A 44 10.72 -4.97 -22.32
CA LEU A 44 12.06 -4.60 -22.81
C LEU A 44 13.08 -5.72 -22.62
N ALA A 45 13.10 -6.34 -21.43
CA ALA A 45 14.04 -7.43 -21.13
C ALA A 45 13.70 -8.69 -21.91
N THR A 46 12.41 -9.05 -22.07
CA THR A 46 12.00 -10.18 -22.91
C THR A 46 12.43 -9.95 -24.37
N GLU A 47 12.17 -8.75 -24.91
CA GLU A 47 12.60 -8.38 -26.26
C GLU A 47 14.11 -8.50 -26.40
N TYR A 48 14.87 -7.95 -25.45
CA TYR A 48 16.31 -8.05 -25.43
C TYR A 48 16.79 -9.50 -25.45
N TRP A 49 16.29 -10.36 -24.56
CA TRP A 49 16.77 -11.75 -24.45
C TRP A 49 16.39 -12.61 -25.65
N THR A 50 15.25 -12.34 -26.29
CA THR A 50 14.78 -13.06 -27.48
C THR A 50 15.48 -12.63 -28.77
N GLN A 51 15.91 -11.37 -28.87
CA GLN A 51 16.71 -10.90 -30.00
C GLN A 51 18.18 -11.32 -29.81
N GLY A 52 18.73 -12.10 -30.73
CA GLY A 52 20.15 -12.43 -30.74
C GLY A 52 21.02 -11.28 -31.30
N GLY A 53 22.27 -11.17 -30.85
CA GLY A 53 23.28 -10.30 -31.45
C GLY A 53 23.36 -8.89 -30.85
N SER A 54 24.07 -8.77 -29.72
CA SER A 54 24.32 -7.49 -29.00
C SER A 54 25.11 -6.42 -29.79
N ALA A 55 25.55 -6.70 -31.02
CA ALA A 55 26.30 -5.74 -31.83
C ALA A 55 25.41 -4.70 -32.55
N LYS A 56 24.08 -4.92 -32.60
CA LYS A 56 23.16 -3.98 -33.25
C LYS A 56 22.96 -2.73 -32.38
N PRO A 57 22.93 -1.52 -32.96
CA PRO A 57 22.65 -0.28 -32.21
C PRO A 57 21.35 -0.34 -31.38
N GLU A 58 20.31 -1.00 -31.91
CA GLU A 58 19.02 -1.20 -31.24
C GLU A 58 19.16 -1.96 -29.91
N MET A 59 20.06 -2.95 -29.85
CA MET A 59 20.28 -3.75 -28.64
C MET A 59 20.94 -2.91 -27.54
N LYS A 60 21.85 -2.01 -27.90
CA LYS A 60 22.44 -1.06 -26.94
C LYS A 60 21.39 -0.11 -26.38
N ALA A 61 20.47 0.36 -27.23
CA ALA A 61 19.36 1.20 -26.76
C ALA A 61 18.46 0.44 -25.78
N LEU A 62 18.16 -0.84 -26.04
CA LEU A 62 17.44 -1.71 -25.11
C LEU A 62 18.20 -1.91 -23.80
N GLU A 63 19.51 -2.14 -23.83
CA GLU A 63 20.34 -2.28 -22.62
C GLU A 63 20.26 -1.05 -21.72
N VAL A 64 20.38 0.15 -22.31
CA VAL A 64 20.28 1.42 -21.57
C VAL A 64 18.87 1.61 -20.99
N LYS A 65 17.82 1.30 -21.76
CA LYS A 65 16.43 1.38 -21.28
C LYS A 65 16.16 0.42 -20.13
N ILE A 66 16.60 -0.84 -20.24
CA ILE A 66 16.48 -1.84 -19.18
C ILE A 66 17.16 -1.34 -17.91
N ARG A 67 18.38 -0.80 -18.01
CA ARG A 67 19.07 -0.19 -16.87
C ARG A 67 18.31 0.97 -16.26
N GLY A 68 17.85 1.91 -17.10
CA GLY A 68 17.03 3.02 -16.66
C GLY A 68 15.82 2.54 -15.86
N MET A 69 15.10 1.55 -16.38
CA MET A 69 13.94 0.96 -15.70
C MET A 69 14.31 0.24 -14.40
N THR A 70 15.44 -0.45 -14.33
CA THR A 70 15.90 -1.04 -13.06
C THR A 70 16.17 0.03 -11.99
N PHE A 71 16.73 1.18 -12.36
CA PHE A 71 16.92 2.30 -11.43
C PHE A 71 15.59 2.93 -10.98
N VAL A 72 14.63 3.09 -11.90
CA VAL A 72 13.29 3.60 -11.57
C VAL A 72 12.61 2.67 -10.56
N ILE A 73 12.63 1.36 -10.79
CA ILE A 73 12.03 0.38 -9.88
C ILE A 73 12.77 0.35 -8.53
N ALA A 74 14.10 0.46 -8.53
CA ALA A 74 14.89 0.52 -7.30
C ALA A 74 14.54 1.75 -6.44
N GLY A 75 14.09 2.85 -7.03
CA GLY A 75 13.61 4.02 -6.29
C GLY A 75 12.42 3.74 -5.37
N PHE A 76 11.67 2.67 -5.61
CA PHE A 76 10.58 2.25 -4.71
C PHE A 76 11.08 1.49 -3.46
N GLU A 77 12.35 1.09 -3.40
CA GLU A 77 12.91 0.35 -2.27
C GLU A 77 12.88 1.18 -0.98
N GLU A 78 13.17 2.48 -1.06
CA GLU A 78 13.05 3.41 0.08
C GLU A 78 11.62 3.50 0.63
N GLN A 79 10.62 3.29 -0.23
CA GLN A 79 9.20 3.35 0.10
C GLN A 79 8.62 1.97 0.44
N ALA A 80 9.43 0.90 0.38
CA ALA A 80 8.93 -0.47 0.48
C ALA A 80 8.28 -0.76 1.84
N GLU A 81 8.74 -0.12 2.91
CA GLU A 81 8.16 -0.27 4.24
C GLU A 81 6.73 0.29 4.33
N THR A 82 6.50 1.41 3.66
CA THR A 82 5.19 2.08 3.62
C THR A 82 4.25 1.38 2.65
N LEU A 83 4.75 0.99 1.47
CA LEU A 83 3.93 0.39 0.41
C LEU A 83 3.67 -1.11 0.63
N PHE A 84 4.60 -1.81 1.27
CA PHE A 84 4.55 -3.27 1.46
C PHE A 84 4.76 -3.67 2.93
N PRO A 85 4.06 -3.09 3.93
CA PRO A 85 4.39 -3.31 5.34
C PRO A 85 4.36 -4.79 5.76
N LYS A 86 3.47 -5.60 5.18
CA LYS A 86 3.40 -7.06 5.43
C LYS A 86 4.17 -7.91 4.45
N TYR A 87 4.58 -7.33 3.32
CA TYR A 87 5.13 -8.03 2.17
C TYR A 87 6.53 -7.56 1.78
N LYS A 88 7.16 -6.66 2.56
CA LYS A 88 8.44 -6.01 2.28
C LYS A 88 9.52 -7.01 1.85
N LYS A 89 9.75 -8.04 2.66
CA LYS A 89 10.74 -9.08 2.35
C LYS A 89 10.43 -9.84 1.05
N GLN A 90 9.16 -10.12 0.77
CA GLN A 90 8.76 -10.81 -0.48
C GLN A 90 8.94 -9.89 -1.68
N TYR A 91 8.59 -8.60 -1.52
CA TYR A 91 8.81 -7.58 -2.53
C TYR A 91 10.30 -7.45 -2.87
N GLU A 92 11.18 -7.26 -1.87
CA GLU A 92 12.64 -7.15 -2.05
C GLU A 92 13.21 -8.38 -2.77
N GLN A 93 12.77 -9.59 -2.39
CA GLN A 93 13.17 -10.83 -3.05
C GLN A 93 12.71 -10.90 -4.50
N CYS A 94 11.48 -10.51 -4.80
CA CYS A 94 10.96 -10.49 -6.17
C CYS A 94 11.65 -9.42 -7.04
N VAL A 95 11.98 -8.25 -6.48
CA VAL A 95 12.74 -7.21 -7.19
C VAL A 95 14.15 -7.68 -7.52
N ASP A 96 14.87 -8.23 -6.56
CA ASP A 96 16.22 -8.78 -6.79
C ASP A 96 16.20 -9.91 -7.83
N ALA A 97 15.21 -10.82 -7.75
CA ALA A 97 15.03 -11.88 -8.75
C ALA A 97 14.76 -11.31 -10.15
N LEU A 98 13.88 -10.31 -10.27
CA LEU A 98 13.58 -9.64 -11.53
C LEU A 98 14.82 -8.94 -12.10
N PHE A 99 15.58 -8.24 -11.28
CA PHE A 99 16.81 -7.56 -11.72
C PHE A 99 17.86 -8.56 -12.18
N ARG A 100 18.10 -9.64 -11.44
CA ARG A 100 19.02 -10.71 -11.83
C ARG A 100 18.62 -11.37 -13.15
N ALA A 101 17.32 -11.59 -13.36
CA ALA A 101 16.80 -12.14 -14.61
C ALA A 101 16.96 -11.15 -15.77
N ALA A 102 16.67 -9.87 -15.54
CA ALA A 102 16.72 -8.83 -16.56
C ALA A 102 18.16 -8.46 -16.98
N THR A 103 19.09 -8.30 -16.03
CA THR A 103 20.44 -7.74 -16.28
C THR A 103 21.59 -8.70 -15.99
N GLY A 104 21.34 -9.90 -15.47
CA GLY A 104 22.41 -10.83 -15.11
C GLY A 104 23.05 -11.56 -16.30
N GLY A 105 24.05 -12.39 -16.00
CA GLY A 105 24.65 -13.32 -16.97
C GLY A 105 25.45 -12.61 -18.06
N LYS A 106 25.13 -12.87 -19.33
CA LYS A 106 25.83 -12.32 -20.50
C LYS A 106 25.23 -11.02 -21.04
N PHE A 107 24.58 -10.24 -20.18
CA PHE A 107 23.80 -9.06 -20.56
C PHE A 107 24.62 -8.06 -21.39
N GLU A 108 25.86 -7.74 -21.01
CA GLU A 108 26.71 -6.83 -21.80
C GLU A 108 27.75 -7.56 -22.68
N THR A 109 27.62 -8.88 -22.82
CA THR A 109 28.60 -9.65 -23.57
C THR A 109 28.43 -9.40 -25.07
N LYS A 110 29.50 -8.95 -25.72
CA LYS A 110 29.54 -8.78 -27.17
C LYS A 110 29.28 -10.12 -27.88
N GLY A 111 28.36 -10.14 -28.86
CA GLY A 111 28.01 -11.36 -29.60
C GLY A 111 27.11 -12.33 -28.83
N ARG A 112 26.39 -11.87 -27.80
CA ARG A 112 25.40 -12.68 -27.07
C ARG A 112 24.38 -13.30 -28.04
N LYS A 113 24.14 -14.61 -27.91
CA LYS A 113 23.05 -15.33 -28.60
C LYS A 113 21.71 -15.10 -27.87
N ALA A 114 20.61 -15.29 -28.59
CA ALA A 114 19.28 -15.30 -27.97
C ALA A 114 19.23 -16.32 -26.81
N ASP A 115 18.60 -15.94 -25.70
CA ASP A 115 18.44 -16.76 -24.50
C ASP A 115 16.97 -16.78 -24.09
N PHE A 116 16.21 -17.71 -24.68
CA PHE A 116 14.77 -17.83 -24.43
C PHE A 116 14.46 -18.28 -23.01
N ALA A 117 15.34 -19.07 -22.38
CA ALA A 117 15.15 -19.49 -21.00
C ALA A 117 15.17 -18.28 -20.07
N ARG A 118 16.09 -17.34 -20.29
CA ARG A 118 16.14 -16.10 -19.52
C ARG A 118 14.94 -15.18 -19.77
N ALA A 119 14.47 -15.10 -21.02
CA ALA A 119 13.24 -14.38 -21.32
C ALA A 119 12.02 -14.94 -20.54
N ILE A 120 11.94 -16.26 -20.38
CA ILE A 120 10.92 -16.90 -19.54
C ILE A 120 11.12 -16.53 -18.07
N SER A 121 12.35 -16.61 -17.54
CA SER A 121 12.63 -16.25 -16.15
C SER A 121 12.29 -14.79 -15.83
N VAL A 122 12.47 -13.86 -16.78
CA VAL A 122 12.03 -12.46 -16.63
C VAL A 122 10.52 -12.39 -16.42
N LYS A 123 9.75 -13.12 -17.23
CA LYS A 123 8.27 -13.15 -17.11
C LYS A 123 7.81 -13.76 -15.79
N GLU A 124 8.44 -14.84 -15.35
CA GLU A 124 8.15 -15.49 -14.07
C GLU A 124 8.41 -14.52 -12.91
N ALA A 125 9.60 -13.90 -12.86
CA ALA A 125 9.94 -12.95 -11.81
C ALA A 125 9.04 -11.70 -11.81
N ALA A 126 8.66 -11.20 -13.00
CA ALA A 126 7.72 -10.09 -13.12
C ALA A 126 6.31 -10.48 -12.62
N ALA A 127 5.84 -11.69 -12.96
CA ALA A 127 4.54 -12.18 -12.52
C ALA A 127 4.47 -12.32 -10.98
N ASP A 128 5.54 -12.83 -10.36
CA ASP A 128 5.65 -12.93 -8.91
C ASP A 128 5.62 -11.57 -8.23
N LEU A 129 6.40 -10.60 -8.74
CA LEU A 129 6.39 -9.23 -8.22
C LEU A 129 5.01 -8.57 -8.37
N ILE A 130 4.37 -8.74 -9.53
CA ILE A 130 3.01 -8.23 -9.78
C ILE A 130 2.00 -8.85 -8.81
N SER A 131 2.14 -10.15 -8.50
CA SER A 131 1.28 -10.85 -7.55
C SER A 131 1.42 -10.27 -6.13
N VAL A 132 2.66 -10.06 -5.66
CA VAL A 132 2.93 -9.42 -4.36
C VAL A 132 2.37 -8.00 -4.33
N ALA A 133 2.59 -7.21 -5.38
CA ALA A 133 2.11 -5.83 -5.46
C ALA A 133 0.58 -5.72 -5.45
N ARG A 134 -0.13 -6.64 -6.13
CA ARG A 134 -1.60 -6.70 -6.09
C ARG A 134 -2.13 -7.07 -4.72
N LYS A 135 -1.50 -8.01 -4.02
CA LYS A 135 -1.87 -8.37 -2.62
C LYS A 135 -1.70 -7.18 -1.69
N ALA A 136 -0.61 -6.43 -1.83
CA ALA A 136 -0.39 -5.21 -1.04
C ALA A 136 -1.45 -4.14 -1.32
N ARG A 137 -1.77 -3.88 -2.60
CA ARG A 137 -2.83 -2.94 -2.99
C ARG A 137 -4.19 -3.30 -2.41
N GLN A 138 -4.56 -4.59 -2.45
CA GLN A 138 -5.81 -5.07 -1.85
C GLN A 138 -5.86 -4.83 -0.34
N GLN A 139 -4.73 -4.97 0.37
CA GLN A 139 -4.66 -4.69 1.80
C GLN A 139 -4.76 -3.20 2.12
N SER A 140 -4.13 -2.33 1.33
CA SER A 140 -4.27 -0.89 1.47
C SER A 140 -5.74 -0.46 1.29
N ALA A 141 -6.47 -1.12 0.39
CA ALA A 141 -7.91 -0.95 0.25
C ALA A 141 -8.72 -1.60 1.40
N ALA A 142 -8.33 -2.75 1.94
CA ALA A 142 -9.08 -3.45 2.98
C ALA A 142 -8.95 -2.81 4.38
N PHE A 143 -7.76 -2.28 4.71
CA PHE A 143 -7.59 -1.41 5.89
C PHE A 143 -8.53 -0.22 5.84
N SER A 144 -8.98 0.16 4.63
CA SER A 144 -9.87 1.28 4.43
C SER A 144 -11.31 1.12 4.90
N ALA A 145 -11.82 -0.11 4.86
CA ALA A 145 -13.13 -0.40 5.39
C ALA A 145 -13.08 -0.72 6.88
N VAL A 146 -12.19 -1.64 7.30
CA VAL A 146 -12.29 -2.29 8.61
C VAL A 146 -11.81 -1.41 9.76
N GLY A 147 -10.70 -0.67 9.58
CA GLY A 147 -10.14 0.19 10.64
C GLY A 147 -11.08 1.31 11.07
N TRP A 148 -11.88 1.81 10.13
CA TRP A 148 -12.90 2.82 10.37
C TRP A 148 -14.06 2.28 11.20
N PHE A 149 -14.59 1.10 10.84
CA PHE A 149 -15.71 0.49 11.57
C PHE A 149 -15.34 0.13 13.02
N ILE A 150 -14.12 -0.33 13.26
CA ILE A 150 -13.65 -0.65 14.62
C ILE A 150 -13.51 0.63 15.47
N ARG A 151 -12.94 1.71 14.91
CA ARG A 151 -12.82 2.99 15.63
C ARG A 151 -14.18 3.65 15.88
N LEU A 152 -15.11 3.57 14.93
CA LEU A 152 -16.49 4.05 15.14
C LEU A 152 -17.21 3.27 16.23
N LYS A 153 -17.11 1.94 16.23
CA LYS A 153 -17.71 1.12 17.29
C LYS A 153 -17.10 1.43 18.65
N ALA A 154 -15.79 1.66 18.76
CA ALA A 154 -15.15 2.02 20.01
C ALA A 154 -15.64 3.39 20.54
N ILE A 155 -15.78 4.39 19.67
CA ILE A 155 -16.33 5.70 20.05
C ILE A 155 -17.81 5.58 20.45
N TRP A 156 -18.59 4.77 19.74
CA TRP A 156 -20.00 4.55 20.04
C TRP A 156 -20.18 3.82 21.37
N LEU A 157 -19.38 2.78 21.64
CA LEU A 157 -19.36 2.05 22.92
C LEU A 157 -18.94 2.94 24.09
N LEU A 158 -17.94 3.80 23.93
CA LEU A 158 -17.53 4.76 24.96
C LEU A 158 -18.65 5.77 25.29
N LYS A 159 -19.39 6.24 24.28
CA LYS A 159 -20.56 7.11 24.52
C LYS A 159 -21.71 6.36 25.18
N PHE A 160 -21.97 5.12 24.78
CA PHE A 160 -23.08 4.32 25.30
C PHE A 160 -22.85 3.90 26.77
N LEU A 161 -21.62 3.53 27.14
CA LEU A 161 -21.24 3.22 28.52
C LEU A 161 -21.30 4.43 29.46
N SER A 162 -21.19 5.66 28.92
CA SER A 162 -21.34 6.89 29.72
C SER A 162 -22.80 7.32 29.96
N PHE A 163 -23.78 6.64 29.35
CA PHE A 163 -25.18 7.10 29.34
C PHE A 163 -26.06 6.69 30.54
N PRO A 164 -25.85 5.58 31.30
CA PRO A 164 -26.81 5.20 32.34
C PRO A 164 -26.58 5.82 33.73
N LEU A 165 -25.42 6.44 34.01
CA LEU A 165 -25.13 6.94 35.37
C LEU A 165 -25.81 8.28 35.71
N ARG A 166 -26.23 9.06 34.70
CA ARG A 166 -26.93 10.33 34.91
C ARG A 166 -28.43 10.20 35.17
N TRP A 167 -29.03 9.05 34.83
CA TRP A 167 -30.47 8.82 34.98
C TRP A 167 -30.84 8.28 36.38
N LEU A 168 -29.89 7.63 37.08
CA LEU A 168 -30.11 7.08 38.42
C LEU A 168 -30.07 8.15 39.54
N SER A 169 -29.51 9.33 39.31
CA SER A 169 -29.48 10.42 40.31
C SER A 169 -30.72 11.31 40.32
N ALA A 170 -31.61 11.21 39.33
CA ALA A 170 -32.80 12.07 39.22
C ALA A 170 -34.08 11.48 39.85
N ARG A 171 -34.01 10.27 40.45
CA ARG A 171 -35.20 9.57 40.99
C ARG A 171 -35.28 9.50 42.51
N ARG A 172 -34.45 10.25 43.26
CA ARG A 172 -34.51 10.31 44.72
C ARG A 172 -35.18 11.60 45.19
N MET A 173 -36.35 11.41 45.82
CA MET A 173 -37.02 12.29 46.79
C MET A 173 -37.87 13.44 46.24
N ARG A 174 -39.13 13.13 45.91
CA ARG A 174 -40.21 14.00 46.42
C ARG A 174 -40.60 13.46 47.80
N PRO A 175 -40.42 14.23 48.89
CA PRO A 175 -41.03 13.86 50.15
C PRO A 175 -42.55 13.89 49.99
N LEU A 176 -43.18 12.73 50.27
CA LEU A 176 -44.52 12.67 50.85
C LEU A 176 -44.39 13.04 52.33
N PHE A 177 -45.47 13.60 52.91
CA PHE A 177 -45.65 14.08 54.29
C PHE A 177 -45.27 15.55 54.50
N ASP A 178 -46.04 16.42 55.18
CA ASP A 178 -47.19 16.32 56.11
C ASP A 178 -48.03 17.62 55.94
N SER A 179 -49.37 17.68 56.01
CA SER A 179 -50.28 17.51 57.17
C SER A 179 -49.98 18.42 58.38
N GLN A 180 -51.03 19.02 58.94
CA GLN A 180 -51.10 19.95 60.09
C GLN A 180 -50.75 21.41 59.74
N GLY A 181 -51.51 22.42 60.10
CA GLY A 181 -52.65 22.58 61.00
C GLY A 181 -52.72 24.07 61.36
N ASP A 182 -53.94 24.55 61.64
CA ASP A 182 -54.38 25.90 62.05
C ASP A 182 -54.81 26.87 60.93
#